data_AF-A0A6Y3ZMD3-F1
#
_entry.id   AF-A0A6Y3ZMD3-F1
#
_cell.length_a   1.000
_cell.length_b   1.000
_cell.length_c   1.000
_cell.angle_alpha   90.00
_cell.angle_beta   90.00
_cell.angle_gamma   90.00
#
_symmetry.space_group_name_H-M   'P 1'
#
loop_
_entity.id
_entity.type
_entity.pdbx_description
1 polymer ?
#
loop_
_entity_poly.entity_id
_entity_poly.type
_entity_poly.pdbx_seq_one_letter_code
_entity_poly.pdbx_strand_id
1 'polypeptide(L)'
;VKPEFREIFNLGFYKLWQGDYISAAYLLIPQMEGMVRYYYELSGKDATRYLDKGLEESTSISQLLDKCRDDLESIFSKNLVLTIDVLFNRKSGATLRHKLAHGNLYTNACYDETTTYACILIFFLCAYPLLPYFDTVFEQGSV
;
A
#
# COMPACT_ATOMS: atom_id res chain seq x y z
N VAL A 1 -5.36 -1.14 -8.30
CA VAL A 1 -3.95 -1.03 -8.77
C VAL A 1 -3.93 -0.64 -10.23
N LYS A 2 -2.88 0.02 -10.73
CA LYS A 2 -2.77 0.31 -12.17
C LYS A 2 -2.68 -1.00 -12.98
N PRO A 3 -3.34 -1.13 -14.15
CA PRO A 3 -3.41 -2.38 -14.91
C PRO A 3 -2.05 -3.00 -15.23
N GLU A 4 -1.04 -2.20 -15.51
CA GLU A 4 0.32 -2.62 -15.87
C GLU A 4 1.08 -3.32 -14.72
N PHE A 5 0.64 -3.15 -13.46
CA PHE A 5 1.21 -3.85 -12.31
C PHE A 5 0.42 -5.09 -11.89
N ARG A 6 -0.71 -5.40 -12.55
CA ARG A 6 -1.64 -6.46 -12.15
C ARG A 6 -0.95 -7.81 -11.91
N GLU A 7 -0.07 -8.23 -12.82
CA GLU A 7 0.59 -9.53 -12.70
C GLU A 7 1.59 -9.60 -11.53
N ILE A 8 2.24 -8.48 -11.21
CA ILE A 8 3.14 -8.41 -10.04
C ILE A 8 2.34 -8.61 -8.75
N PHE A 9 1.19 -7.93 -8.62
CA PHE A 9 0.30 -8.10 -7.48
C PHE A 9 -0.27 -9.53 -7.42
N ASN A 10 -0.74 -10.07 -8.54
CA ASN A 10 -1.25 -11.44 -8.60
C ASN A 10 -0.22 -12.46 -8.11
N LEU A 11 1.00 -12.40 -8.64
CA LEU A 11 2.09 -13.30 -8.24
C LEU A 11 2.46 -13.08 -6.77
N GLY A 12 2.58 -11.83 -6.33
CA GLY A 12 2.88 -11.50 -4.94
C GLY A 12 1.86 -12.08 -3.96
N PHE A 13 0.56 -11.96 -4.27
CA PHE A 13 -0.51 -12.55 -3.45
C PHE A 13 -0.54 -14.08 -3.52
N TYR A 14 -0.33 -14.66 -4.71
CA TYR A 14 -0.21 -16.11 -4.84
C TYR A 14 0.91 -16.66 -3.96
N LYS A 15 2.06 -15.98 -3.91
CA LYS A 15 3.19 -16.34 -3.03
C LYS A 15 2.88 -16.12 -1.55
N LEU A 16 2.20 -15.03 -1.20
CA LEU A 16 1.75 -14.76 0.15
C LEU A 16 0.91 -15.92 0.71
N TRP A 17 -0.08 -16.38 -0.05
CA TRP A 17 -0.98 -17.46 0.37
C TRP A 17 -0.33 -18.85 0.40
N GLN A 18 0.82 -19.02 -0.26
CA GLN A 18 1.63 -20.23 -0.20
C GLN A 18 2.61 -20.26 0.99
N GLY A 19 2.73 -19.16 1.74
CA GLY A 19 3.75 -19.01 2.78
C GLY A 19 5.15 -18.67 2.24
N ASP A 20 5.29 -18.36 0.95
CA ASP A 20 6.54 -17.87 0.34
C ASP A 20 6.66 -16.36 0.59
N TYR A 21 6.90 -15.99 1.85
CA TYR A 21 6.91 -14.59 2.28
C TYR A 21 8.12 -13.81 1.76
N ILE A 22 9.20 -14.49 1.38
CA ILE A 22 10.34 -13.85 0.70
C ILE A 22 9.85 -13.30 -0.64
N SER A 23 9.28 -14.16 -1.49
CA SER A 23 8.80 -13.73 -2.81
C SER A 23 7.67 -12.71 -2.68
N ALA A 24 6.74 -12.92 -1.75
CA ALA A 24 5.65 -11.97 -1.50
C ALA A 24 6.18 -10.58 -1.09
N ALA A 25 7.08 -10.50 -0.12
CA ALA A 25 7.65 -9.25 0.36
C ALA A 25 8.39 -8.50 -0.76
N TYR A 26 9.24 -9.21 -1.51
CA TYR A 26 10.04 -8.62 -2.59
C TYR A 26 9.20 -8.19 -3.80
N LEU A 27 8.03 -8.81 -4.03
CA LEU A 27 7.12 -8.40 -5.08
C LEU A 27 6.20 -7.25 -4.65
N LEU A 28 5.62 -7.32 -3.44
CA LEU A 28 4.53 -6.44 -3.00
C LEU A 28 5.02 -5.13 -2.36
N ILE A 29 5.99 -5.19 -1.44
CA ILE A 29 6.43 -4.01 -0.66
C ILE A 29 6.92 -2.86 -1.56
N PRO A 30 7.68 -3.10 -2.65
CA PRO A 30 8.09 -2.02 -3.56
C PRO A 30 6.91 -1.30 -4.22
N GLN A 31 5.77 -1.98 -4.39
CA GLN A 31 4.59 -1.43 -5.09
C GLN A 31 3.77 -0.49 -4.21
N MET A 32 4.06 -0.39 -2.91
CA MET A 32 3.31 0.45 -1.97
C MET A 32 3.20 1.91 -2.40
N GLU A 33 4.31 2.48 -2.86
CA GLU A 33 4.35 3.88 -3.28
C GLU A 33 3.45 4.10 -4.52
N GLY A 34 3.61 3.25 -5.54
CA GLY A 34 2.78 3.31 -6.74
C GLY A 34 1.30 3.11 -6.44
N MET A 35 0.96 2.20 -5.52
CA MET A 35 -0.42 1.95 -5.11
C MET A 35 -1.05 3.15 -4.40
N VAL A 36 -0.38 3.74 -3.40
CA VAL A 36 -0.89 4.91 -2.67
C VAL A 36 -1.03 6.12 -3.58
N ARG A 37 -0.08 6.33 -4.49
CA ARG A 37 -0.18 7.37 -5.50
C ARG A 37 -1.39 7.17 -6.41
N TYR A 38 -1.62 5.94 -6.85
CA TYR A 38 -2.76 5.66 -7.72
C TYR A 38 -4.10 5.91 -7.01
N TYR A 39 -4.19 5.62 -5.71
CA TYR A 39 -5.34 6.02 -4.89
C TYR A 39 -5.56 7.53 -4.88
N TYR A 40 -4.47 8.29 -4.72
CA TYR A 40 -4.53 9.75 -4.77
C TYR A 40 -5.00 10.24 -6.15
N GLU A 41 -4.44 9.70 -7.25
CA GLU A 41 -4.85 9.99 -8.63
C GLU A 41 -6.36 9.73 -8.84
N LEU A 42 -6.86 8.56 -8.41
CA LEU A 42 -8.26 8.17 -8.56
C LEU A 42 -9.22 9.02 -7.71
N SER A 43 -8.75 9.63 -6.63
CA SER A 43 -9.58 10.48 -5.78
C SER A 43 -9.96 11.81 -6.44
N GLY A 44 -9.26 12.22 -7.50
CA GLY A 44 -9.46 13.51 -8.15
C GLY A 44 -9.03 14.72 -7.31
N LYS A 45 -8.35 14.51 -6.18
CA LYS A 45 -7.85 15.60 -5.32
C LYS A 45 -6.69 16.33 -5.98
N ASP A 46 -6.70 17.64 -5.83
CA ASP A 46 -5.69 18.52 -6.42
C ASP A 46 -4.44 18.61 -5.53
N ALA A 47 -3.41 17.84 -5.90
CA ALA A 47 -2.15 17.83 -5.19
C ALA A 47 -1.39 19.18 -5.29
N THR A 48 -1.73 20.05 -6.25
CA THR A 48 -1.04 21.34 -6.44
C THR A 48 -1.21 22.28 -5.26
N ARG A 49 -2.24 22.06 -4.43
CA ARG A 49 -2.45 22.78 -3.17
C ARG A 49 -1.29 22.62 -2.18
N TYR A 50 -0.59 21.50 -2.23
CA TYR A 50 0.49 21.15 -1.29
C TYR A 50 1.84 20.89 -1.98
N LEU A 51 1.82 20.57 -3.27
CA LEU A 51 2.98 20.26 -4.09
C LEU A 51 3.10 21.27 -5.22
N ASP A 52 4.22 21.99 -5.32
CA ASP A 52 4.42 23.07 -6.31
C ASP A 52 4.15 22.65 -7.77
N LYS A 53 4.31 21.37 -8.10
CA LYS A 53 4.08 20.80 -9.44
C LYS A 53 2.96 19.76 -9.49
N GLY A 54 2.17 19.64 -8.43
CA GLY A 54 1.18 18.56 -8.29
C GLY A 54 1.82 17.19 -8.10
N LEU A 55 1.07 16.13 -8.44
CA LEU A 55 1.54 14.75 -8.33
C LEU A 55 2.31 14.35 -9.60
N GLU A 56 3.63 14.25 -9.50
CA GLU A 56 4.52 13.83 -10.59
C GLU A 56 4.99 12.39 -10.43
N GLU A 57 5.52 11.74 -11.48
CA GLU A 57 6.21 10.43 -11.41
C GLU A 57 7.35 10.38 -10.37
N SER A 58 7.97 11.50 -10.06
CA SER A 58 9.02 11.64 -9.05
C SER A 58 8.50 11.76 -7.61
N THR A 59 7.20 11.97 -7.42
CA THR A 59 6.63 12.23 -6.08
C THR A 59 6.66 10.95 -5.25
N SER A 60 7.42 10.98 -4.16
CA SER A 60 7.54 9.87 -3.23
C SER A 60 6.34 9.74 -2.29
N ILE A 61 6.11 8.55 -1.76
CA ILE A 61 5.13 8.31 -0.69
C ILE A 61 5.46 9.13 0.56
N SER A 62 6.74 9.37 0.83
CA SER A 62 7.19 10.24 1.93
C SER A 62 6.64 11.65 1.77
N GLN A 63 6.80 12.25 0.58
CA GLN A 63 6.25 13.57 0.28
C GLN A 63 4.72 13.60 0.38
N LEU A 64 4.03 12.54 -0.05
CA LEU A 64 2.57 12.46 0.08
C LEU A 64 2.10 12.37 1.53
N LEU A 65 2.75 11.54 2.33
CA LEU A 65 2.42 11.38 3.75
C LEU A 65 2.73 12.65 4.56
N ASP A 66 3.75 13.40 4.16
CA ASP A 66 4.15 14.64 4.84
C ASP A 66 3.28 15.83 4.44
N LYS A 67 3.04 16.01 3.13
CA LYS A 67 2.40 17.23 2.59
C LYS A 67 0.91 17.09 2.30
N CYS A 68 0.46 15.89 1.92
CA CYS A 68 -0.92 15.63 1.52
C CYS A 68 -1.65 14.72 2.53
N ARG A 69 -1.27 14.79 3.81
CA ARG A 69 -1.76 13.86 4.83
C ARG A 69 -3.28 13.90 4.99
N ASP A 70 -3.85 15.10 5.10
CA ASP A 70 -5.30 15.27 5.29
C ASP A 70 -6.10 14.70 4.11
N ASP A 71 -5.57 14.84 2.90
CA ASP A 71 -6.16 14.23 1.72
C ASP A 71 -6.11 12.72 1.77
N LEU A 72 -4.96 12.13 2.11
CA LEU A 72 -4.83 10.68 2.28
C LEU A 72 -5.75 10.16 3.40
N GLU A 73 -5.91 10.89 4.50
CA GLU A 73 -6.80 10.50 5.59
C GLU A 73 -8.28 10.53 5.19
N SER A 74 -8.64 11.33 4.19
CA SER A 74 -10.00 11.35 3.63
C SER A 74 -10.23 10.33 2.51
N ILE A 75 -9.18 9.93 1.77
CA ILE A 75 -9.25 8.84 0.79
C ILE A 75 -9.35 7.49 1.52
N PHE A 76 -8.58 7.37 2.60
CA PHE A 76 -8.55 6.21 3.47
C PHE A 76 -9.21 6.56 4.81
N SER A 77 -8.65 6.03 5.90
CA SER A 77 -8.92 6.50 7.25
C SER A 77 -7.63 6.96 7.92
N LYS A 78 -7.73 7.82 8.92
CA LYS A 78 -6.60 8.25 9.76
C LYS A 78 -5.75 7.09 10.29
N ASN A 79 -6.42 6.02 10.75
CA ASN A 79 -5.72 4.83 11.25
C ASN A 79 -4.96 4.12 10.12
N LEU A 80 -5.58 3.97 8.95
CA LEU A 80 -4.94 3.30 7.81
C LEU A 80 -3.72 4.08 7.30
N VAL A 81 -3.83 5.42 7.20
CA VAL A 81 -2.70 6.29 6.83
C VAL A 81 -1.57 6.20 7.85
N LEU A 82 -1.88 6.20 9.14
CA LEU A 82 -0.88 6.01 10.19
C LEU A 82 -0.19 4.64 10.07
N THR A 83 -0.95 3.57 9.83
CA THR A 83 -0.40 2.23 9.63
C THR A 83 0.55 2.18 8.43
N ILE A 84 0.14 2.77 7.29
CA ILE A 84 0.98 2.86 6.09
C ILE A 84 2.27 3.63 6.39
N ASP A 85 2.17 4.78 7.06
CA ASP A 85 3.33 5.60 7.42
C ASP A 85 4.32 4.82 8.29
N VAL A 86 3.84 4.22 9.39
CA VAL A 86 4.68 3.48 10.33
C VAL A 86 5.34 2.25 9.70
N LEU A 87 4.65 1.53 8.81
CA LEU A 87 5.23 0.35 8.16
C LEU A 87 6.26 0.69 7.08
N PHE A 88 5.96 1.67 6.23
CA PHE A 88 6.70 1.85 4.98
C PHE A 88 7.58 3.08 4.92
N ASN A 89 7.33 4.11 5.75
CA ASN A 89 7.94 5.43 5.59
C ASN A 89 8.69 5.92 6.84
N ARG A 90 8.07 5.86 8.01
CA ARG A 90 8.56 6.49 9.25
C ARG A 90 9.83 5.83 9.77
N LYS A 91 10.89 6.61 10.01
CA LYS A 91 12.18 6.12 10.57
C LYS A 91 12.05 5.42 11.92
N SER A 92 11.11 5.86 12.76
CA SER A 92 10.81 5.22 14.05
C SER A 92 9.93 3.97 13.93
N GLY A 93 9.49 3.62 12.71
CA GLY A 93 8.71 2.44 12.40
C GLY A 93 9.51 1.36 11.69
N ALA A 94 8.81 0.48 10.98
CA ALA A 94 9.43 -0.70 10.37
C ALA A 94 10.30 -0.36 9.15
N THR A 95 10.03 0.76 8.47
CA THR A 95 10.75 1.27 7.29
C THR A 95 10.94 0.23 6.17
N LEU A 96 9.96 -0.67 5.97
CA LEU A 96 10.11 -1.85 5.12
C LEU A 96 10.53 -1.52 3.69
N ARG A 97 9.99 -0.44 3.10
CA ARG A 97 10.36 0.01 1.76
C ARG A 97 11.85 0.39 1.66
N HIS A 98 12.34 1.12 2.67
CA HIS A 98 13.74 1.54 2.74
C HIS A 98 14.66 0.34 2.98
N LYS A 99 14.32 -0.54 3.94
CA LYS A 99 15.08 -1.76 4.20
C LYS A 99 15.21 -2.62 2.95
N LEU A 100 14.10 -2.86 2.24
CA LEU A 100 14.10 -3.65 1.01
C LEU A 100 14.95 -2.99 -0.08
N ALA A 101 14.76 -1.70 -0.35
CA ALA A 101 15.50 -0.97 -1.39
C ALA A 101 17.02 -0.96 -1.17
N HIS A 102 17.47 -1.02 0.10
CA HIS A 102 18.88 -1.10 0.46
C HIS A 102 19.39 -2.54 0.65
N GLY A 103 18.58 -3.57 0.39
CA GLY A 103 18.98 -4.97 0.58
C GLY A 103 19.09 -5.40 2.05
N ASN A 104 18.51 -4.65 2.98
CA ASN A 104 18.55 -4.88 4.43
C ASN A 104 17.33 -5.66 4.96
N LEU A 105 16.43 -6.11 4.07
CA LEU A 105 15.33 -7.03 4.42
C LEU A 105 15.77 -8.48 4.17
N TYR A 106 16.44 -9.09 5.14
CA TYR A 106 16.97 -10.45 5.03
C TYR A 106 15.89 -11.53 5.15
N THR A 107 16.23 -12.78 4.81
CA THR A 107 15.30 -13.92 4.75
C THR A 107 14.39 -14.03 5.96
N ASN A 108 14.95 -14.11 7.18
CA ASN A 108 14.14 -14.27 8.39
C ASN A 108 13.20 -13.08 8.62
N ALA A 109 13.65 -11.86 8.33
CA ALA A 109 12.81 -10.67 8.44
C ALA A 109 11.63 -10.67 7.46
N CYS A 110 11.69 -11.46 6.38
CA CYS A 110 10.54 -11.65 5.49
C CYS A 110 9.42 -12.48 6.15
N TYR A 111 9.77 -13.36 7.10
CA TYR A 111 8.82 -14.19 7.84
C TYR A 111 8.33 -13.54 9.15
N ASP A 112 8.89 -12.39 9.53
CA ASP A 112 8.43 -11.66 10.70
C ASP A 112 6.98 -11.19 10.53
N GLU A 113 6.26 -11.10 11.65
CA GLU A 113 4.86 -10.67 11.70
C GLU A 113 4.66 -9.30 11.05
N THR A 114 5.62 -8.39 11.22
CA THR A 114 5.55 -7.03 10.65
C THR A 114 5.58 -7.06 9.12
N THR A 115 6.44 -7.89 8.51
CA THR A 115 6.56 -7.99 7.06
C THR A 115 5.39 -8.75 6.46
N THR A 116 4.95 -9.82 7.13
CA THR A 116 3.77 -10.58 6.73
C THR A 116 2.51 -9.71 6.79
N TYR A 117 2.33 -8.96 7.89
CA TYR A 117 1.25 -8.00 8.04
C TYR A 117 1.27 -6.93 6.95
N ALA A 118 2.45 -6.39 6.60
CA ALA A 118 2.57 -5.44 5.51
C ALA A 118 2.09 -6.01 4.16
N CYS A 119 2.39 -7.28 3.87
CA CYS A 119 1.90 -7.95 2.65
C CYS A 119 0.38 -8.16 2.67
N ILE A 120 -0.19 -8.55 3.81
CA ILE A 120 -1.64 -8.70 4.00
C ILE A 120 -2.33 -7.32 3.89
N LEU A 121 -1.71 -6.27 4.43
CA LEU A 121 -2.21 -4.91 4.31
C LEU A 121 -2.25 -4.47 2.84
N ILE A 122 -1.25 -4.83 2.03
CA ILE A 122 -1.26 -4.57 0.59
C ILE A 122 -2.45 -5.25 -0.08
N PHE A 123 -2.71 -6.52 0.26
CA PHE A 123 -3.88 -7.24 -0.22
C PHE A 123 -5.19 -6.55 0.17
N PHE A 124 -5.32 -6.17 1.45
CA PHE A 124 -6.46 -5.41 1.95
C PHE A 124 -6.64 -4.08 1.20
N LEU A 125 -5.54 -3.34 0.99
CA LEU A 125 -5.55 -2.09 0.24
C LEU A 125 -5.95 -2.30 -1.22
N CYS A 126 -5.68 -3.44 -1.85
CA CYS A 126 -6.21 -3.74 -3.18
C CYS A 126 -7.73 -3.95 -3.18
N ALA A 127 -8.26 -4.56 -2.13
CA ALA A 127 -9.69 -4.82 -1.96
C ALA A 127 -10.47 -3.63 -1.37
N TYR A 128 -9.79 -2.63 -0.82
CA TYR A 128 -10.37 -1.47 -0.15
C TYR A 128 -11.54 -0.78 -0.90
N PRO A 129 -11.49 -0.57 -2.23
CA PRO A 129 -12.57 0.08 -2.98
C PRO A 129 -13.84 -0.77 -3.05
N LEU A 130 -13.73 -2.07 -2.76
CA LEU A 130 -14.86 -3.01 -2.76
C LEU A 130 -15.60 -3.00 -1.41
N LEU A 131 -15.01 -2.48 -0.33
CA LEU A 131 -15.62 -2.50 1.00
C LEU A 131 -17.01 -1.84 1.07
N PRO A 132 -17.28 -0.69 0.42
CA PRO A 132 -18.62 -0.10 0.42
C PRO A 132 -19.69 -0.98 -0.24
N TYR A 133 -19.27 -1.94 -1.07
CA TYR A 133 -20.17 -2.87 -1.76
C TYR A 133 -20.25 -4.23 -1.06
N PHE A 134 -19.51 -4.43 0.04
CA PHE A 134 -19.41 -5.74 0.69
C PHE A 134 -20.80 -6.24 1.13
N ASP A 135 -21.56 -5.39 1.84
CA ASP A 135 -22.91 -5.76 2.31
C ASP A 135 -23.86 -6.02 1.12
N THR A 136 -23.75 -5.24 0.05
CA THR A 136 -24.60 -5.42 -1.15
C THR A 136 -24.35 -6.74 -1.89
N VAL A 137 -23.13 -7.29 -1.78
CA VAL A 137 -22.77 -8.58 -2.40
C VAL A 137 -23.23 -9.76 -1.55
N PHE A 138 -23.21 -9.65 -0.22
CA PHE A 138 -23.56 -10.75 0.68
C PHE A 138 -25.03 -10.80 1.11
N GLU A 139 -25.77 -9.68 1.07
CA GLU A 139 -27.23 -9.68 1.29
C GLU A 139 -28.01 -10.28 0.11
N GLN A 140 -27.48 -10.19 -1.11
CA GLN A 140 -28.07 -10.82 -2.29
C GLN A 140 -27.88 -12.35 -2.34
N GLY A 141 -27.04 -12.92 -1.47
CA GLY A 141 -26.79 -14.36 -1.36
C GLY A 141 -27.67 -15.09 -0.34
N SER A 142 -28.53 -14.39 0.39
CA SER A 142 -29.50 -14.96 1.33
C SER A 142 -30.87 -15.13 0.65
N VAL A 143 -30.98 -16.20 -0.15
CA VAL A 143 -32.25 -16.80 -0.59
C VAL A 143 -32.36 -18.18 0.03
#